data_AF-A0A3D9ZWG8-F1
#
_entry.id   AF-A0A3D9ZWG8-F1
#
_cell.length_a   1.000
_cell.length_b   1.000
_cell.length_c   1.000
_cell.angle_alpha   90.00
_cell.angle_beta   90.00
_cell.angle_gamma   90.00
#
_symmetry.space_group_name_H-M   'P 1'
#
loop_
_entity.id
_entity.type
_entity.pdbx_description
1 polymer ?
#
loop_
_entity_poly.entity_id
_entity_poly.type
_entity_poly.pdbx_seq_one_letter_code
_entity_poly.pdbx_strand_id
1 'polypeptide(L)' 'MTLPNLDPDRYPPIDPGEPAPDDAAELLADSARDLPAAPIEPIPDDGDGTAGLREPA' A
#
# COMPACT_ATOMS: atom_id res chain seq x y z
N MET A 1 4.56 12.90 19.65
CA MET A 1 3.77 11.80 19.07
C MET A 1 3.60 10.76 20.17
N THR A 2 2.37 10.47 20.58
CA THR A 2 2.08 9.38 21.54
C THR A 2 1.68 8.14 20.76
N LEU A 3 2.18 6.97 21.15
CA LEU A 3 1.72 5.72 20.54
C LEU A 3 0.23 5.49 20.82
N PRO A 4 -0.50 4.85 19.89
CA PRO A 4 -1.85 4.38 20.18
C PRO A 4 -1.84 3.38 21.35
N ASN A 5 -2.91 3.38 22.14
CA ASN A 5 -3.10 2.41 23.22
C ASN A 5 -3.41 1.03 22.63
N LEU A 6 -2.36 0.27 22.35
CA LEU A 6 -2.45 -1.08 21.78
C LEU A 6 -2.67 -2.08 22.91
N ASP A 7 -3.64 -2.98 22.71
CA ASP A 7 -3.92 -4.06 23.65
C ASP A 7 -2.80 -5.11 23.58
N PRO A 8 -2.00 -5.31 24.65
CA PRO A 8 -0.87 -6.22 24.65
C PRO A 8 -1.26 -7.70 24.56
N ASP A 9 -2.48 -8.06 24.98
CA ASP A 9 -2.97 -9.43 24.87
C ASP A 9 -3.32 -9.77 23.41
N ARG A 10 -3.73 -8.75 22.64
CA ARG A 10 -4.04 -8.87 21.21
C ARG A 10 -2.83 -8.66 20.31
N TYR A 11 -1.92 -7.79 20.72
CA TYR A 11 -0.70 -7.43 19.99
C TYR A 11 0.48 -7.43 20.97
N PRO A 12 1.01 -8.62 21.30
CA PRO A 12 2.15 -8.72 22.19
C PRO A 12 3.40 -8.05 21.60
N PRO A 13 4.36 -7.65 22.43
CA PRO A 13 5.65 -7.14 21.97
C PRO A 13 6.39 -8.14 21.08
N ILE A 14 7.19 -7.64 20.13
CA ILE A 14 8.07 -8.47 19.29
C ILE A 14 9.06 -9.23 20.18
N ASP A 15 9.15 -10.56 20.03
CA ASP A 15 10.13 -11.40 20.70
C ASP A 15 11.44 -11.46 19.88
N PRO A 16 12.57 -10.94 20.39
CA PRO A 16 13.85 -10.98 19.67
C PRO A 16 14.46 -12.39 19.56
N GLY A 17 13.93 -13.38 20.29
CA GLY A 17 14.31 -14.79 20.16
C GLY A 17 13.52 -15.54 19.10
N GLU A 18 12.44 -14.95 18.58
CA GLU A 18 11.68 -15.52 17.48
C GLU A 18 12.52 -15.45 16.19
N PRO A 19 12.69 -16.57 15.46
CA PRO A 19 13.43 -16.55 14.21
C PRO A 19 12.73 -15.60 13.23
N ALA A 20 13.51 -14.75 12.57
CA ALA A 20 12.99 -13.94 11.48
C ALA A 20 12.49 -14.88 10.36
N PRO A 21 11.35 -14.58 9.71
CA PRO A 21 10.92 -15.33 8.54
C PRO A 21 11.96 -15.21 7.42
N ASP A 22 12.11 -16.29 6.67
CA ASP A 22 13.09 -16.38 5.58
C ASP A 22 12.67 -15.53 4.37
N ASP A 23 11.36 -15.31 4.17
CA ASP A 23 10.80 -14.46 3.12
C ASP A 23 9.87 -13.38 3.71
N ALA A 24 10.03 -12.13 3.24
CA ALA A 24 9.14 -11.02 3.60
C ALA A 24 7.69 -11.26 3.14
N ALA A 25 7.49 -12.10 2.11
CA ALA A 25 6.16 -12.51 1.68
C ALA A 25 5.37 -13.26 2.77
N GLU A 26 6.05 -13.90 3.72
CA GLU A 26 5.39 -14.58 4.85
C GLU A 26 4.77 -13.59 5.86
N LEU A 27 5.30 -12.36 5.92
CA LEU A 27 4.74 -11.28 6.74
C LEU A 27 3.57 -10.56 6.08
N LEU A 28 3.42 -10.71 4.77
CA LEU A 28 2.30 -10.17 4.03
C LEU A 28 1.13 -11.15 4.16
N ALA A 29 0.30 -10.94 5.19
CA ALA A 29 -0.94 -11.69 5.38
C ALA A 29 -1.74 -11.70 4.07
N ASP A 30 -1.97 -12.89 3.49
CA ASP A 30 -2.67 -13.18 2.21
C ASP A 30 -3.20 -11.91 1.53
N SER A 31 -2.28 -11.05 1.10
CA SER A 31 -2.67 -9.80 0.48
C SER A 31 -3.31 -10.26 -0.81
N ALA A 32 -4.61 -10.00 -0.96
CA ALA A 32 -5.45 -10.55 -2.01
C ALA A 32 -4.61 -10.72 -3.28
N ARG A 33 -4.32 -11.99 -3.63
CA ARG A 33 -3.35 -12.34 -4.66
C ARG A 33 -3.62 -11.60 -5.97
N ASP A 34 -4.88 -11.23 -6.16
CA ASP A 34 -5.34 -10.27 -7.14
C ASP A 34 -5.93 -9.03 -6.44
N LEU A 35 -5.37 -7.87 -6.76
CA LEU A 35 -6.01 -6.59 -6.48
C LEU A 35 -7.29 -6.47 -7.33
N PRO A 36 -8.35 -5.80 -6.83
CA PRO A 36 -9.48 -5.49 -7.68
C PRO A 36 -9.03 -4.67 -8.88
N ALA A 37 -9.69 -4.85 -10.03
CA ALA A 37 -9.43 -4.04 -11.21
C ALA A 37 -9.49 -2.56 -10.86
N ALA A 38 -8.50 -1.80 -11.30
CA ALA A 38 -8.49 -0.36 -11.12
C ALA A 38 -9.74 0.25 -11.80
N PRO A 39 -10.37 1.27 -11.20
CA PRO A 39 -11.40 2.04 -11.89
C PRO A 39 -10.87 2.61 -13.20
N ILE A 40 -11.70 2.60 -14.25
CA ILE A 40 -11.38 3.27 -15.51
C ILE A 40 -11.37 4.77 -15.23
N GLU A 41 -10.25 5.44 -15.50
CA GLU A 41 -10.20 6.90 -15.45
C GLU A 41 -11.17 7.47 -16.49
N PRO A 42 -12.00 8.46 -16.13
CA PRO A 42 -12.80 9.15 -17.11
C PRO A 42 -11.86 9.83 -18.10
N ILE A 43 -12.04 9.54 -19.39
CA ILE A 43 -11.41 10.33 -20.45
C ILE A 43 -11.87 11.77 -20.24
N PRO A 44 -10.94 12.75 -20.13
CA PRO A 44 -11.30 14.16 -20.15
C PRO A 44 -12.19 14.42 -21.37
N ASP A 45 -13.34 15.06 -21.17
CA ASP A 45 -14.12 15.60 -22.28
C ASP A 45 -13.17 16.50 -23.07
N ASP A 46 -12.90 16.18 -24.34
CA ASP A 46 -12.04 16.95 -25.25
C ASP A 46 -12.75 18.28 -25.60
N GLY A 47 -13.01 19.08 -24.56
CA GLY A 47 -13.36 20.48 -24.63
C GLY A 47 -12.10 21.30 -24.74
N ASP A 48 -11.51 21.28 -25.93
CA ASP A 48 -10.39 22.13 -26.38
C ASP A 48 -9.00 21.77 -25.82
N GLY A 49 -8.07 21.53 -26.75
CA GLY A 49 -6.76 20.95 -26.47
C GLY A 49 -5.85 21.78 -25.56
N THR A 50 -4.81 21.10 -25.07
CA THR A 50 -3.63 21.60 -24.34
C THR A 50 -3.68 21.58 -22.80
N ALA A 51 -3.65 20.39 -22.20
CA ALA A 51 -3.20 20.24 -20.81
C ALA A 51 -2.29 19.00 -20.63
N GLY A 52 -0.98 19.23 -20.55
CA GLY A 52 0.06 18.25 -20.22
C GLY A 52 0.53 17.47 -21.45
N LEU A 53 1.76 17.53 -21.92
CA LEU A 53 3.06 17.77 -21.29
C LEU A 53 3.88 18.61 -22.29
N ARG A 54 4.49 19.72 -21.87
CA ARG A 54 5.60 20.30 -22.64
C ARG A 54 6.86 19.57 -22.20
N GLU A 55 7.51 18.84 -23.11
CA GLU A 55 8.85 18.30 -22.86
C GLU A 55 9.86 19.46 -22.71
N PRO A 56 10.85 19.36 -21.82
CA PRO A 56 11.85 20.40 -21.64
C PRO A 56 12.78 20.50 -22.87
N ALA A 57 13.06 21.75 -23.26
CA ALA A 57 13.92 22.11 -24.38
C ALA A 57 15.43 21.95 -24.08
#